data_AF-A0A7C2VPY0-F1
#
_entry.id   AF-A0A7C2VPY0-F1
#
_cell.length_a   1.000
_cell.length_b   1.000
_cell.length_c   1.000
_cell.angle_alpha   90.00
_cell.angle_beta   90.00
_cell.angle_gamma   90.00
#
_symmetry.space_group_name_H-M   'P 1'
#
loop_
_entity.id
_entity.type
_entity.pdbx_description
1 polymer ?
#
loop_
_entity_poly.entity_id
_entity_poly.type
_entity_poly.pdbx_seq_one_letter_code
_entity_poly.pdbx_strand_id
1 'polypeptide(L)' 'RVDFILSRDRIAYALEANTIPGFTTHSLLPRAAAKEGLSMSDLCVKIIETAYSSLVTRRSSLVKRGRRYAPQDTR' A
#
# COMPACT_ATOMS: atom_id res chain seq x y z
N ARG A 1 1.14 -8.71 0.43
CA ARG A 1 0.61 -10.04 0.81
C ARG A 1 1.43 -10.53 1.98
N VAL A 2 0.83 -11.13 3.01
CA VAL A 2 1.57 -11.72 4.12
C VAL A 2 1.19 -13.19 4.18
N ASP A 3 2.20 -14.05 4.18
CA ASP A 3 2.01 -15.49 4.16
C ASP A 3 2.22 -16.04 5.58
N PHE A 4 1.28 -16.90 6.01
CA PHE A 4 1.25 -17.46 7.36
C PHE A 4 1.20 -18.98 7.32
N ILE A 5 1.77 -19.62 8.35
CA ILE A 5 1.47 -21.00 8.72
C ILE A 5 0.65 -20.98 10.01
N LEU A 6 -0.39 -21.81 10.08
CA LEU A 6 -1.20 -22.01 11.27
C LEU A 6 -0.76 -23.30 11.95
N SER A 7 -0.34 -23.23 13.22
CA SER A 7 -0.04 -24.44 14.01
C SER A 7 -1.32 -25.19 14.40
N ARG A 8 -1.14 -26.42 14.90
CA ARG A 8 -2.26 -27.25 15.40
C ARG A 8 -3.04 -26.56 16.52
N ASP A 9 -2.36 -25.74 17.32
CA ASP A 9 -2.97 -24.99 18.43
C ASP A 9 -3.61 -23.65 17.98
N ARG A 10 -3.79 -23.47 16.66
CA ARG A 10 -4.36 -22.25 16.05
C ARG A 10 -3.55 -20.98 16.28
N ILE A 11 -2.24 -21.11 16.49
CA ILE A 11 -1.32 -19.97 16.52
C ILE A 11 -0.83 -19.70 15.10
N ALA A 12 -1.02 -18.48 14.61
CA ALA A 12 -0.56 -18.04 13.29
C ALA A 12 0.88 -17.51 13.37
N TYR A 13 1.76 -18.04 12.53
CA TYR A 13 3.14 -17.61 12.38
C TYR A 13 3.31 -16.91 11.04
N ALA A 14 3.70 -15.64 11.07
CA ALA A 14 4.05 -14.91 9.85
C ALA A 14 5.38 -15.43 9.32
N LEU A 15 5.40 -15.81 8.04
CA LEU A 15 6.60 -16.30 7.37
C LEU A 15 7.30 -15.17 6.63
N GLU A 16 6.54 -14.46 5.80
CA GLU A 16 7.07 -13.40 4.96
C GLU A 16 6.00 -12.37 4.60
N ALA A 17 6.47 -11.15 4.31
CA ALA A 17 5.65 -10.07 3.79
C ALA A 17 6.14 -9.69 2.39
N ASN A 18 5.37 -10.11 1.39
CA ASN A 18 5.60 -9.78 -0.01
C ASN A 18 5.01 -8.40 -0.32
N THR A 19 5.87 -7.39 -0.46
CA THR A 19 5.48 -6.02 -0.85
C THR A 19 5.16 -5.92 -2.35
N ILE A 20 5.73 -6.81 -3.16
CA ILE A 20 5.43 -6.97 -4.59
C ILE A 20 5.08 -8.45 -4.83
N PRO A 21 3.84 -8.88 -4.54
CA PRO A 21 3.43 -10.25 -4.79
C PRO A 21 3.21 -10.49 -6.29
N GLY A 22 3.12 -11.77 -6.68
CA GLY A 22 2.62 -12.14 -8.01
C GLY A 22 1.26 -11.48 -8.30
N PHE A 23 1.09 -10.99 -9.53
CA PHE A 23 -0.04 -10.14 -9.92
C PHE A 23 -0.66 -10.54 -11.27
N THR A 24 -0.59 -11.82 -11.63
CA THR A 24 -1.34 -12.39 -12.78
C THR A 24 -2.75 -12.81 -12.36
N THR A 25 -3.63 -13.10 -13.31
CA THR A 25 -4.99 -13.61 -13.04
C THR A 25 -5.02 -14.89 -12.19
N HIS A 26 -3.95 -15.69 -12.24
CA HIS A 26 -3.79 -16.91 -11.43
C HIS A 26 -3.09 -16.67 -10.08
N SER A 27 -2.56 -15.48 -9.84
CA SER A 27 -1.88 -15.13 -8.60
C SER A 27 -2.85 -14.98 -7.43
N LEU A 28 -2.38 -15.24 -6.21
CA LEU A 28 -3.23 -15.24 -5.00
C LEU A 28 -3.90 -13.89 -4.71
N LEU A 29 -3.18 -12.77 -4.88
CA LEU A 29 -3.74 -11.45 -4.55
C LEU A 29 -4.92 -11.08 -5.48
N PRO A 30 -4.80 -11.14 -6.82
CA PRO A 30 -5.94 -10.97 -7.70
C PRO A 30 -7.09 -11.96 -7.48
N ARG A 31 -6.79 -13.24 -7.22
CA ARG A 31 -7.84 -14.26 -6.94
C ARG A 31 -8.59 -13.98 -5.64
N ALA A 32 -7.90 -13.49 -4.60
CA ALA A 32 -8.53 -13.09 -3.35
C ALA A 32 -9.46 -11.89 -3.56
N ALA A 33 -9.01 -10.87 -4.30
CA ALA A 33 -9.84 -9.71 -4.65
C ALA A 33 -11.10 -10.11 -5.46
N ALA A 34 -10.94 -11.02 -6.43
CA ALA A 34 -12.05 -11.53 -7.22
C ALA A 34 -13.10 -12.27 -6.35
N LYS A 35 -12.67 -12.96 -5.29
CA LYS A 35 -13.58 -13.61 -4.35
C LYS A 35 -14.43 -12.62 -3.54
N GLU A 36 -13.94 -11.39 -3.38
CA GLU A 36 -14.66 -10.25 -2.81
C GLU A 36 -15.41 -9.42 -3.87
N GLY A 37 -15.52 -9.91 -5.11
CA GLY A 37 -16.25 -9.26 -6.19
C GLY A 37 -15.48 -8.14 -6.91
N LEU A 38 -14.18 -7.97 -6.66
CA LEU A 38 -13.36 -6.99 -7.36
C LEU A 38 -12.73 -7.59 -8.62
N SER A 39 -12.97 -6.97 -9.78
CA SER A 39 -12.26 -7.35 -11.00
C SER A 39 -10.78 -6.98 -10.90
N MET A 40 -9.95 -7.57 -11.78
CA MET A 40 -8.53 -7.21 -11.87
C MET A 40 -8.34 -5.72 -12.16
N SER A 41 -9.18 -5.16 -13.04
CA SER A 41 -9.15 -3.73 -13.37
C SER A 41 -9.48 -2.87 -12.15
N ASP A 42 -10.51 -3.23 -11.38
CA ASP A 42 -10.89 -2.50 -10.16
C ASP A 42 -9.77 -2.55 -9.11
N LEU A 43 -9.12 -3.71 -8.98
CA LEU A 43 -7.97 -3.86 -8.09
C LEU A 43 -6.80 -2.95 -8.50
N CYS A 44 -6.49 -2.89 -9.80
CA CYS A 44 -5.48 -1.98 -10.34
C CYS A 44 -5.82 -0.51 -10.03
N VAL A 45 -7.07 -0.10 -10.27
CA VAL A 45 -7.55 1.26 -9.98
C VAL A 45 -7.35 1.59 -8.50
N LYS A 46 -7.78 0.72 -7.58
CA LYS A 46 -7.60 0.92 -6.13
C LYS A 46 -6.13 1.08 -5.72
N ILE A 47 -5.22 0.31 -6.32
CA ILE A 47 -3.78 0.43 -6.04
C ILE A 47 -3.26 1.80 -6.49
N ILE A 48 -3.65 2.26 -7.68
CA ILE A 48 -3.26 3.56 -8.23
C ILE A 48 -3.81 4.69 -7.36
N GLU A 49 -5.10 4.65 -6.99
CA GLU A 49 -5.74 5.64 -6.12
C GLU A 49 -5.03 5.77 -4.77
N THR A 50 -4.67 4.63 -4.17
CA THR A 50 -3.94 4.58 -2.90
C THR A 50 -2.54 5.20 -3.05
N ALA A 51 -1.83 4.85 -4.13
CA ALA A 51 -0.51 5.41 -4.41
C ALA A 51 -0.58 6.93 -4.64
N TYR A 52 -1.54 7.39 -5.43
CA TYR A 52 -1.74 8.81 -5.72
C TYR A 52 -2.06 9.61 -4.46
N SER A 53 -3.00 9.14 -3.64
CA SER A 53 -3.39 9.77 -2.38
C SER A 53 -2.20 9.90 -1.41
N SER A 54 -1.38 8.85 -1.34
CA SER A 54 -0.16 8.85 -0.54
C SER A 54 0.88 9.86 -1.04
N LEU A 55 1.03 10.00 -2.36
CA LEU A 55 1.95 10.97 -2.97
C LEU A 55 1.49 12.41 -2.73
N VAL A 56 0.21 12.71 -2.92
CA VAL A 56 -0.37 14.03 -2.66
C VAL A 56 -0.14 14.43 -1.19
N THR A 57 -0.40 13.51 -0.26
CA THR A 57 -0.19 13.74 1.17
C THR A 57 1.29 14.02 1.48
N ARG A 58 2.20 13.21 0.94
CA ARG A 58 3.64 13.41 1.10
C ARG A 58 4.11 14.75 0.55
N ARG A 59 3.65 15.15 -0.64
CA ARG A 59 4.00 16.43 -1.28
C ARG A 59 3.54 17.62 -0.44
N SER A 60 2.30 17.59 0.06
CA SER A 60 1.77 18.63 0.96
C SER A 60 2.57 18.76 2.26
N SER A 61 3.01 17.63 2.84
CA SER A 61 3.86 17.64 4.04
C SER A 61 5.28 18.19 3.79
N LEU A 62 5.82 18.01 2.58
CA LEU A 62 7.13 18.54 2.20
C LEU A 62 7.08 20.05 1.96
N VAL A 63 6.03 20.54 1.28
CA VAL A 63 5.81 21.99 1.08
C VAL A 63 5.65 22.73 2.42
N LYS A 64 4.91 22.16 3.37
CA LYS A 64 4.78 22.73 4.73
C LYS A 64 6.11 22.78 5.49
N ARG A 65 7.01 21.81 5.26
CA ARG A 65 8.35 21.79 5.87
C ARG A 65 9.30 22.80 5.23
N GLY A 66 9.26 22.97 3.90
CA GLY A 66 10.08 23.95 3.18
C GLY A 66 9.76 25.41 3.51
N ARG A 67 8.50 25.74 3.84
CA ARG A 67 8.11 27.10 4.27
C ARG A 67 8.56 27.49 5.69
N ARG A 68 9.14 26.56 6.48
CA ARG A 68 9.63 26.87 7.84
C ARG A 68 11.07 27.41 7.88
N TYR A 69 11.77 27.43 6.75
CA TYR A 69 13.08 28.07 6.58
C TYR A 69 12.97 29.22 5.58
N ALA A 70 12.21 30.26 5.92
CA ALA A 70 12.42 31.58 5.35
C ALA A 70 13.20 32.38 6.41
N PRO A 71 14.44 32.82 6.14
CA PRO A 71 15.14 33.70 7.07
C PRO A 71 14.30 34.95 7.25
N GLN A 72 14.02 35.30 8.51
CA GLN A 72 13.38 36.57 8.81
C GLN A 72 14.39 37.65 8.46
N ASP A 73 14.04 38.42 7.44
CA ASP A 73 14.72 39.60 6.98
C ASP A 73 14.83 40.60 8.15
N THR A 74 15.96 40.57 8.84
CA THR A 74 16.34 41.56 9.85
C THR A 74 16.77 42.80 9.10
N ARG A 75 15.83 43.75 8.99
CA ARG A 75 16.12 45.16 8.70
C ARG A 75 17.22 45.71 9.60
#